data_AF-A0A945DXI3-F1
#
_entry.id   AF-A0A945DXI3-F1
#
_cell.length_a   1.000
_cell.length_b   1.000
_cell.length_c   1.000
_cell.angle_alpha   90.00
_cell.angle_beta   90.00
_cell.angle_gamma   90.00
#
_symmetry.space_group_name_H-M   'P 1'
#
loop_
_entity.id
_entity.type
_entity.pdbx_description
1 polymer ?
#
loop_
_entity_poly.entity_id
_entity_poly.type
_entity_poly.pdbx_seq_one_letter_code
_entity_poly.pdbx_strand_id
1 'polypeptide(L)'
;GTAGQLLCFDVGAVAKPSLASSVNLSVEQSEDGKNKYANRWNFSEAILNDNGLVYLSSQHTEYIELEPDEGSKEEDDKPKPDPGPDDPDGPIEKPEPAPIPLQRGYWVTNYELHVVDYTDISHPVVRAATPIPGTLIGTSHGGALLYTQGAHWTEEHKWDGNWLDASSYDGLEAYLVDSVEQPQSWPQSHKVTGDGTLYMSFSETEKVEPDEDGGSRHVTTYYMQSLAIDETAKFALLEEIELETGIQQLADIGGRLVGQDNQRTLSLFDPTKPASLSVAGEGGLDGCLWFNLGGAAGDVESGLWLPLGNYGAVKIDWEE
;
A
#
# COMPACT_ATOMS: atom_id res chain seq x y z
N GLY A 1 -17.37 2.46 -3.13
CA GLY A 1 -17.62 3.78 -2.53
C GLY A 1 -16.38 4.23 -1.79
N THR A 2 -16.25 5.52 -1.53
CA THR A 2 -15.12 6.06 -0.77
C THR A 2 -15.39 5.90 0.74
N ALA A 3 -14.33 5.79 1.54
CA ALA A 3 -14.39 5.72 3.01
C ALA A 3 -15.17 4.51 3.59
N GLY A 4 -14.99 3.31 3.02
CA GLY A 4 -15.56 2.07 3.59
C GLY A 4 -17.06 1.88 3.37
N GLN A 5 -17.69 2.76 2.58
CA GLN A 5 -19.08 2.59 2.13
C GLN A 5 -19.13 1.76 0.84
N LEU A 6 -19.77 0.60 0.92
CA LEU A 6 -20.08 -0.27 -0.21
C LEU A 6 -21.58 -0.16 -0.53
N LEU A 7 -21.89 0.04 -1.80
CA LEU A 7 -23.25 0.16 -2.32
C LEU A 7 -23.41 -0.90 -3.40
N CYS A 8 -24.36 -1.81 -3.20
CA CYS A 8 -24.68 -2.84 -4.18
C CYS A 8 -25.98 -2.45 -4.89
N PHE A 9 -25.95 -2.40 -6.22
CA PHE A 9 -27.11 -2.12 -7.05
C PHE A 9 -27.52 -3.39 -7.81
N ASP A 10 -28.79 -3.74 -7.75
CA ASP A 10 -29.39 -4.70 -8.67
C ASP A 10 -29.61 -4.01 -10.02
N VAL A 11 -28.92 -4.52 -11.04
CA VAL A 11 -28.94 -4.02 -12.42
C VAL A 11 -29.69 -4.97 -13.38
N GLY A 12 -30.40 -5.98 -12.86
CA GLY A 12 -31.19 -6.93 -13.67
C GLY A 12 -32.25 -6.24 -14.53
N ALA A 13 -32.77 -5.10 -14.08
CA ALA A 13 -33.54 -4.17 -14.90
C ALA A 13 -32.68 -2.96 -15.31
N VAL A 14 -31.97 -3.07 -16.44
CA VAL A 14 -30.98 -2.06 -16.91
C VAL A 14 -31.53 -0.63 -16.96
N ALA A 15 -32.82 -0.46 -17.29
CA ALA A 15 -33.46 0.86 -17.36
C ALA A 15 -33.82 1.46 -15.98
N LYS A 16 -33.74 0.66 -14.91
CA LYS A 16 -34.11 1.05 -13.55
C LYS A 16 -33.28 0.27 -12.53
N PRO A 17 -31.97 0.53 -12.44
CA PRO A 17 -31.15 -0.05 -11.38
C PRO A 17 -31.71 0.37 -10.02
N SER A 18 -31.68 -0.55 -9.05
CA SER A 18 -32.15 -0.29 -7.69
C SER A 18 -31.08 -0.65 -6.68
N LEU A 19 -30.97 0.14 -5.60
CA LEU A 19 -30.08 -0.18 -4.49
C LEU A 19 -30.57 -1.46 -3.81
N ALA A 20 -29.75 -2.51 -3.82
CA ALA A 20 -30.03 -3.79 -3.18
C ALA A 20 -29.60 -3.79 -1.72
N SER A 21 -28.40 -3.26 -1.44
CA SER A 21 -27.86 -3.16 -0.08
C SER A 21 -26.82 -2.06 0.06
N SER A 22 -26.54 -1.70 1.31
CA SER A 22 -25.56 -0.70 1.70
C SER A 22 -24.83 -1.19 2.94
N VAL A 23 -23.53 -1.42 2.82
CA VAL A 23 -22.64 -1.81 3.93
C VAL A 23 -21.70 -0.65 4.22
N ASN A 24 -21.64 -0.22 5.48
CA ASN A 24 -20.73 0.83 5.92
C ASN A 24 -19.75 0.29 6.96
N LEU A 25 -18.49 0.15 6.56
CA LEU A 25 -17.41 -0.38 7.39
C LEU A 25 -16.74 0.70 8.27
N SER A 26 -17.04 1.98 8.02
CA SER A 26 -16.51 3.12 8.79
C SER A 26 -17.30 3.39 10.07
N VAL A 27 -18.36 2.63 10.34
CA VAL A 27 -19.21 2.78 11.53
C VAL A 27 -19.32 1.46 12.27
N GLU A 28 -19.33 1.56 13.59
CA GLU A 28 -19.58 0.47 14.52
C GLU A 28 -20.81 0.81 15.36
N GLN A 29 -21.61 -0.21 15.67
CA GLN A 29 -22.74 -0.04 16.55
C GLN A 29 -22.26 -0.23 17.99
N SER A 30 -22.42 0.80 18.81
CA SER A 30 -22.12 0.71 20.24
C SER A 30 -23.16 -0.15 20.96
N GLU A 31 -22.83 -0.58 22.19
CA GLU A 31 -23.72 -1.39 23.03
C GLU A 31 -25.09 -0.74 23.29
N ASP A 32 -25.17 0.60 23.26
CA ASP A 32 -26.42 1.38 23.36
C ASP A 32 -27.15 1.56 22.01
N GLY A 33 -26.74 0.83 20.97
CA GLY A 33 -27.39 0.78 19.66
C GLY A 33 -27.13 1.98 18.77
N LYS A 34 -26.23 2.90 19.15
CA LYS A 34 -25.88 4.08 18.37
C LYS A 34 -24.73 3.78 17.42
N ASN A 35 -24.75 4.40 16.25
CA ASN A 35 -23.62 4.33 15.34
C ASN A 35 -22.54 5.30 15.81
N LYS A 36 -21.33 4.78 15.99
CA LYS A 36 -20.11 5.55 16.21
C LYS A 36 -19.18 5.33 15.01
N TYR A 37 -18.39 6.33 14.65
CA TYR A 37 -17.33 6.12 13.69
C TYR A 37 -16.29 5.16 14.27
N ALA A 38 -15.99 4.11 13.51
CA ALA A 38 -14.87 3.23 13.78
C ALA A 38 -13.57 4.03 13.64
N ASN A 39 -12.52 3.64 14.36
CA ASN A 39 -11.19 4.22 14.19
C ASN A 39 -10.54 3.67 12.91
N ARG A 40 -11.13 3.95 11.74
CA ARG A 40 -10.73 3.41 10.43
C ARG A 40 -10.61 4.51 9.40
N TRP A 41 -9.51 4.52 8.68
CA TRP A 41 -9.23 5.49 7.62
C TRP A 41 -8.44 4.82 6.49
N ASN A 42 -8.18 5.55 5.39
CA ASN A 42 -7.42 5.05 4.24
C ASN A 42 -7.86 3.66 3.73
N PHE A 43 -9.14 3.55 3.37
CA PHE A 43 -9.62 2.32 2.75
C PHE A 43 -8.95 2.10 1.39
N SER A 44 -8.52 0.86 1.10
CA SER A 44 -8.02 0.49 -0.23
C SER A 44 -9.13 0.51 -1.28
N GLU A 45 -8.75 0.30 -2.54
CA GLU A 45 -9.72 -0.09 -3.56
C GLU A 45 -10.42 -1.40 -3.14
N ALA A 46 -11.70 -1.52 -3.51
CA ALA A 46 -12.49 -2.71 -3.26
C ALA A 46 -12.28 -3.72 -4.40
N ILE A 47 -11.80 -4.90 -4.06
CA ILE A 47 -11.50 -5.98 -5.00
C ILE A 47 -12.63 -7.01 -4.92
N LEU A 48 -13.39 -7.16 -6.00
CA LEU A 48 -14.44 -8.17 -6.15
C LEU A 48 -13.84 -9.44 -6.76
N ASN A 49 -14.13 -10.60 -6.17
CA ASN A 49 -13.83 -11.90 -6.79
C ASN A 49 -15.07 -12.51 -7.46
N ASP A 50 -14.86 -13.56 -8.24
CA ASP A 50 -15.92 -14.29 -8.96
C ASP A 50 -16.94 -14.99 -8.04
N ASN A 51 -16.61 -15.15 -6.76
CA ASN A 51 -17.48 -15.78 -5.76
C ASN A 51 -18.41 -14.77 -5.05
N GLY A 52 -18.38 -13.49 -5.45
CA GLY A 52 -19.20 -12.45 -4.82
C GLY A 52 -18.64 -11.92 -3.50
N LEU A 53 -17.36 -12.19 -3.19
CA LEU A 53 -16.67 -11.61 -2.04
C LEU A 53 -15.97 -10.32 -2.45
N VAL A 54 -16.13 -9.30 -1.62
CA VAL A 54 -15.44 -8.01 -1.77
C VAL A 54 -14.41 -7.87 -0.66
N TYR A 55 -13.16 -7.61 -1.06
CA TYR A 55 -12.02 -7.42 -0.18
C TYR A 55 -11.59 -5.96 -0.23
N LEU A 56 -11.27 -5.39 0.93
CA LEU A 56 -10.64 -4.08 1.06
C LEU A 56 -9.93 -3.99 2.40
N SER A 57 -8.86 -3.22 2.49
CA SER A 57 -8.21 -2.92 3.75
C SER A 57 -8.63 -1.56 4.31
N SER A 58 -8.40 -1.35 5.60
CA SER A 58 -8.32 -0.01 6.21
C SER A 58 -7.13 0.09 7.14
N GLN A 59 -6.80 1.33 7.52
CA GLN A 59 -5.78 1.67 8.49
C GLN A 59 -6.41 2.11 9.81
N HIS A 60 -5.74 1.81 10.91
CA HIS A 60 -6.03 2.39 12.22
C HIS A 60 -4.73 2.67 12.97
N THR A 61 -4.77 3.57 13.95
CA THR A 61 -3.59 3.90 14.76
C THR A 61 -3.86 3.56 16.22
N GLU A 62 -2.87 2.96 16.86
CA GLU A 62 -2.86 2.64 18.29
C GLU A 62 -1.66 3.31 18.98
N TYR A 63 -1.85 3.74 20.23
CA TYR A 63 -0.77 4.29 21.04
C TYR A 63 -0.26 3.20 22.01
N ILE A 64 1.01 2.85 21.88
CA ILE A 64 1.66 1.88 22.76
C ILE A 64 2.44 2.64 23.83
N GLU A 65 1.99 2.56 25.09
CA GLU A 65 2.67 3.15 26.22
C GLU A 65 3.87 2.28 26.64
N LEU A 66 5.06 2.89 26.75
CA LEU A 66 6.26 2.21 27.24
C LEU A 66 6.25 2.23 28.76
N GLU A 67 6.38 1.06 29.39
CA GLU A 67 6.59 1.00 30.83
C GLU A 67 7.97 1.59 31.17
N PRO A 68 8.09 2.43 32.21
CA PRO A 68 9.38 2.99 32.60
C PRO A 68 10.31 1.89 33.10
N ASP A 69 11.53 1.87 32.55
CA ASP A 69 12.60 0.93 32.90
C ASP A 69 12.88 0.98 34.42
N GLU A 70 12.91 -0.17 35.11
CA GLU A 70 13.01 -0.23 36.58
C GLU A 70 14.26 0.47 37.14
N GLY A 71 15.30 0.63 36.32
CA GLY A 71 16.53 1.34 36.66
C GLY A 71 16.39 2.86 36.84
N SER A 72 15.32 3.49 36.32
CA SER A 72 15.08 4.92 36.54
C SER A 72 14.43 5.22 37.90
N LYS A 73 13.88 4.20 38.57
CA LYS A 73 13.28 4.35 39.91
C LYS A 73 14.33 4.30 41.03
N GLU A 74 15.50 3.70 40.79
CA GLU A 74 16.55 3.56 41.82
C GLU A 74 17.34 4.84 42.10
N GLU A 75 17.38 5.82 41.19
CA GLU A 75 18.07 7.09 41.46
C GLU A 75 17.27 8.03 42.37
N ASP A 76 15.93 7.93 42.38
CA ASP A 76 15.05 8.76 43.22
C ASP A 76 15.03 8.32 44.70
N ASP A 77 15.45 7.08 45.01
CA ASP A 77 15.35 6.49 46.35
C ASP A 77 16.70 6.43 47.12
N LYS A 78 17.77 7.04 46.59
CA LYS A 78 19.04 7.15 47.34
C LYS A 78 18.91 8.21 48.45
N PRO A 79 19.12 7.86 49.73
CA PRO A 79 19.09 8.84 50.81
C PRO A 79 20.15 9.92 50.58
N LYS A 80 19.74 11.19 50.59
CA LYS A 80 20.64 12.35 50.52
C LYS A 80 21.66 12.25 51.68
N PRO A 81 22.97 12.47 51.45
CA PRO A 81 23.96 12.43 52.52
C PRO A 81 23.64 13.49 53.59
N ASP A 82 23.68 13.09 54.85
CA ASP A 82 23.44 13.96 56.00
C ASP A 82 24.52 15.07 56.06
N PRO A 83 24.19 16.36 56.20
CA PRO A 83 25.21 17.41 56.21
C PRO A 83 25.94 17.38 57.55
N GLY A 84 27.18 16.90 57.54
CA GLY A 84 28.10 17.06 58.65
C GLY A 84 28.35 18.54 58.95
N PRO A 85 28.51 18.94 60.23
CA PRO A 85 28.75 20.32 60.59
C PRO A 85 30.22 20.65 60.29
N ASP A 86 30.45 21.63 59.42
CA ASP A 86 31.65 22.45 59.23
C ASP A 86 32.03 22.63 57.75
N ASP A 87 31.19 23.34 56.99
CA ASP A 87 31.63 24.05 55.78
C ASP A 87 31.04 25.49 55.80
N PRO A 88 31.87 26.55 55.95
CA PRO A 88 31.42 27.94 56.13
C PRO A 88 30.91 28.61 54.85
N ASP A 89 31.00 27.94 53.70
CA ASP A 89 30.24 28.26 52.51
C ASP A 89 29.06 27.28 52.45
N GLY A 90 27.85 27.77 52.73
CA GLY A 90 26.63 26.96 52.84
C GLY A 90 26.43 26.02 51.64
N PRO A 91 25.62 24.93 51.78
CA PRO A 91 25.58 23.86 50.79
C PRO A 91 25.31 24.44 49.40
N ILE A 92 26.32 24.37 48.52
CA ILE A 92 26.12 24.63 47.11
C ILE A 92 25.14 23.56 46.65
N GLU A 93 23.88 23.92 46.53
CA GLU A 93 22.87 23.07 45.89
C GLU A 93 23.40 22.76 44.49
N LYS A 94 23.92 21.54 44.30
CA LYS A 94 24.09 21.02 42.95
C LYS A 94 22.72 21.11 42.30
N PRO A 95 22.59 21.75 41.12
CA PRO A 95 21.31 21.76 40.43
C PRO A 95 20.87 20.31 40.24
N GLU A 96 19.62 20.03 40.59
CA GLU A 96 19.01 18.72 40.34
C GLU A 96 19.24 18.34 38.88
N PRO A 97 19.68 17.09 38.58
CA PRO A 97 19.78 16.66 37.20
C PRO A 97 18.42 16.89 36.53
N ALA A 98 18.44 17.49 35.33
CA ALA A 98 17.22 17.73 34.58
C ALA A 98 16.43 16.42 34.46
N PRO A 99 15.10 16.42 34.66
CA PRO A 99 14.30 15.21 34.57
C PRO A 99 14.56 14.56 33.22
N ILE A 100 15.05 13.32 33.25
CA ILE A 100 15.21 12.53 32.04
C ILE A 100 13.81 12.44 31.44
N PRO A 101 13.59 12.86 30.18
CA PRO A 101 12.28 12.74 29.58
C PRO A 101 11.89 11.27 29.62
N LEU A 102 10.87 10.93 30.41
CA LEU A 102 10.21 9.63 30.38
C LEU A 102 9.95 9.32 28.90
N GLN A 103 10.44 8.17 28.42
CA GLN A 103 10.13 7.74 27.06
C GLN A 103 8.61 7.60 26.96
N ARG A 104 7.98 8.63 26.40
CA ARG A 104 6.57 8.60 26.07
C ARG A 104 6.42 7.56 24.97
N GLY A 105 5.45 6.68 25.12
CA GLY A 105 5.09 5.66 24.14
C GLY A 105 4.98 6.16 22.69
N TYR A 106 4.82 5.25 21.76
CA TYR A 106 4.82 5.53 20.31
C TYR A 106 3.48 5.16 19.66
N TRP A 107 3.20 5.79 18.52
CA TRP A 107 2.03 5.46 17.70
C TRP A 107 2.40 4.40 16.67
N VAL A 108 1.56 3.37 16.55
CA VAL A 108 1.70 2.32 15.54
C VAL A 108 0.52 2.41 14.58
N THR A 109 0.81 2.30 13.28
CA THR A 109 -0.22 2.17 12.25
C THR A 109 -0.41 0.70 11.92
N ASN A 110 -1.63 0.22 12.09
CA ASN A 110 -2.04 -1.16 11.83
C ASN A 110 -2.99 -1.19 10.63
N TYR A 111 -3.02 -2.34 9.96
CA TYR A 111 -3.88 -2.58 8.80
C TYR A 111 -4.77 -3.78 9.08
N GLU A 112 -6.01 -3.69 8.61
CA GLU A 112 -6.99 -4.75 8.74
C GLU A 112 -7.68 -5.00 7.38
N LEU A 113 -7.94 -6.26 7.09
CA LEU A 113 -8.73 -6.70 5.95
C LEU A 113 -10.20 -6.79 6.35
N HIS A 114 -11.04 -6.23 5.50
CA HIS A 114 -12.50 -6.38 5.53
C HIS A 114 -12.93 -7.26 4.37
N VAL A 115 -13.79 -8.24 4.66
CA VAL A 115 -14.40 -9.10 3.65
C VAL A 115 -15.91 -9.03 3.77
N VAL A 116 -16.57 -8.68 2.67
CA VAL A 116 -18.03 -8.62 2.59
C VAL A 116 -18.51 -9.61 1.55
N ASP A 117 -19.38 -10.51 1.99
CA ASP A 117 -19.98 -11.55 1.16
C ASP A 117 -21.31 -11.07 0.58
N TYR A 118 -21.37 -10.93 -0.75
CA TYR A 118 -22.54 -10.52 -1.52
C TYR A 118 -23.22 -11.68 -2.25
N THR A 119 -22.99 -12.94 -1.83
CA THR A 119 -23.72 -14.10 -2.39
C THR A 119 -25.25 -13.94 -2.24
N ASP A 120 -25.71 -13.32 -1.16
CA ASP A 120 -27.03 -12.66 -1.08
C ASP A 120 -26.85 -11.14 -1.14
N ILE A 121 -27.08 -10.55 -2.32
CA ILE A 121 -26.93 -9.10 -2.55
C ILE A 121 -27.85 -8.24 -1.67
N SER A 122 -28.95 -8.80 -1.16
CA SER A 122 -29.92 -8.10 -0.32
C SER A 122 -29.59 -8.17 1.17
N HIS A 123 -28.84 -9.18 1.59
CA HIS A 123 -28.38 -9.38 2.97
C HIS A 123 -26.88 -9.74 2.98
N PRO A 124 -26.00 -8.80 2.61
CA PRO A 124 -24.58 -9.07 2.61
C PRO A 124 -24.06 -9.38 4.01
N VAL A 125 -23.11 -10.30 4.11
CA VAL A 125 -22.49 -10.71 5.38
C VAL A 125 -21.11 -10.09 5.50
N VAL A 126 -20.92 -9.27 6.53
CA VAL A 126 -19.61 -8.70 6.88
C VAL A 126 -18.87 -9.69 7.78
N ARG A 127 -17.68 -10.14 7.38
CA ARG A 127 -16.83 -10.99 8.21
C ARG A 127 -16.12 -10.16 9.29
N ALA A 128 -15.61 -10.83 10.31
CA ALA A 128 -14.71 -10.19 11.26
C ALA A 128 -13.48 -9.64 10.52
N ALA A 129 -13.04 -8.44 10.91
CA ALA A 129 -11.82 -7.87 10.37
C ALA A 129 -10.60 -8.69 10.83
N THR A 130 -9.65 -8.92 9.94
CA THR A 130 -8.41 -9.65 10.25
C THR A 130 -7.19 -8.76 10.05
N PRO A 131 -6.18 -8.81 10.92
CA PRO A 131 -4.95 -8.06 10.71
C PRO A 131 -4.23 -8.51 9.43
N ILE A 132 -3.60 -7.55 8.75
CA ILE A 132 -2.74 -7.75 7.56
C ILE A 132 -1.53 -6.82 7.65
N PRO A 133 -0.42 -7.08 6.94
CA PRO A 133 0.82 -6.31 7.14
C PRO A 133 0.83 -4.96 6.41
N GLY A 134 -0.12 -4.68 5.52
CA GLY A 134 -0.16 -3.43 4.77
C GLY A 134 -1.50 -3.14 4.11
N THR A 135 -1.52 -2.10 3.27
CA THR A 135 -2.70 -1.75 2.45
C THR A 135 -2.90 -2.82 1.37
N LEU A 136 -4.13 -3.31 1.20
CA LEU A 136 -4.45 -4.29 0.17
C LEU A 136 -4.29 -3.68 -1.23
N ILE A 137 -3.47 -4.33 -2.07
CA ILE A 137 -3.18 -3.90 -3.45
C ILE A 137 -3.63 -4.92 -4.51
N GLY A 138 -3.96 -6.14 -4.08
CA GLY A 138 -4.36 -7.22 -4.97
C GLY A 138 -4.82 -8.46 -4.24
N THR A 139 -5.55 -9.33 -4.94
CA THR A 139 -5.83 -10.70 -4.51
C THR A 139 -5.65 -11.65 -5.69
N SER A 140 -5.35 -12.92 -5.42
CA SER A 140 -5.32 -13.98 -6.43
C SER A 140 -5.97 -15.25 -5.90
N HIS A 141 -6.13 -16.26 -6.77
CA HIS A 141 -6.69 -17.57 -6.41
C HIS A 141 -8.06 -17.46 -5.70
N GLY A 142 -8.92 -16.55 -6.18
CA GLY A 142 -10.24 -16.31 -5.59
C GLY A 142 -10.20 -15.68 -4.20
N GLY A 143 -9.09 -15.02 -3.82
CA GLY A 143 -8.90 -14.40 -2.51
C GLY A 143 -8.20 -15.28 -1.49
N ALA A 144 -7.67 -16.43 -1.90
CA ALA A 144 -6.83 -17.29 -1.05
C ALA A 144 -5.43 -16.71 -0.83
N LEU A 145 -4.95 -15.87 -1.76
CA LEU A 145 -3.76 -15.05 -1.58
C LEU A 145 -4.13 -13.57 -1.62
N LEU A 146 -3.61 -12.84 -0.64
CA LEU A 146 -3.71 -11.40 -0.48
C LEU A 146 -2.34 -10.79 -0.74
N TYR A 147 -2.33 -9.66 -1.44
CA TYR A 147 -1.12 -8.89 -1.68
C TYR A 147 -1.29 -7.52 -1.04
N THR A 148 -0.32 -7.14 -0.21
CA THR A 148 -0.35 -5.88 0.52
C THR A 148 0.93 -5.09 0.33
N GLN A 149 0.84 -3.77 0.44
CA GLN A 149 1.98 -2.86 0.47
C GLN A 149 2.02 -2.13 1.82
N GLY A 150 3.16 -2.16 2.49
CA GLY A 150 3.31 -1.56 3.82
C GLY A 150 4.76 -1.29 4.20
N ALA A 151 4.94 -0.54 5.28
CA ALA A 151 6.25 -0.34 5.89
C ALA A 151 6.56 -1.53 6.81
N HIS A 152 7.77 -2.09 6.71
CA HIS A 152 8.27 -3.05 7.68
C HIS A 152 9.13 -2.36 8.73
N TRP A 153 9.20 -2.99 9.90
CA TRP A 153 9.91 -2.49 11.07
C TRP A 153 10.71 -3.63 11.69
N THR A 154 11.95 -3.35 12.12
CA THR A 154 12.76 -4.31 12.86
C THR A 154 12.18 -4.56 14.25
N GLU A 155 12.69 -5.58 14.98
CA GLU A 155 12.29 -5.84 16.37
C GLU A 155 12.53 -4.61 17.28
N GLU A 156 13.54 -3.80 16.98
CA GLU A 156 13.80 -2.52 17.67
C GLU A 156 12.96 -1.34 17.15
N HIS A 157 11.92 -1.62 16.37
CA HIS A 157 10.99 -0.63 15.81
C HIS A 157 11.67 0.41 14.92
N LYS A 158 12.73 0.01 14.22
CA LYS A 158 13.36 0.84 13.18
C LYS A 158 12.72 0.53 11.84
N TRP A 159 12.46 1.55 11.06
CA TRP A 159 11.94 1.38 9.71
C TRP A 159 12.94 0.60 8.85
N ASP A 160 12.46 -0.46 8.20
CA ASP A 160 13.25 -1.43 7.41
C ASP A 160 12.86 -1.42 5.92
N GLY A 161 12.21 -0.35 5.45
CA GLY A 161 11.78 -0.22 4.06
C GLY A 161 10.27 -0.35 3.86
N ASN A 162 9.86 -0.17 2.61
CA ASN A 162 8.51 -0.53 2.15
C ASN A 162 8.57 -1.86 1.41
N TRP A 163 7.59 -2.71 1.67
CA TRP A 163 7.56 -4.09 1.23
C TRP A 163 6.23 -4.41 0.58
N LEU A 164 6.29 -5.38 -0.33
CA LEU A 164 5.17 -6.02 -0.97
C LEU A 164 5.06 -7.43 -0.40
N ASP A 165 4.00 -7.68 0.35
CA ASP A 165 3.77 -8.92 1.06
C ASP A 165 2.73 -9.78 0.35
N ALA A 166 2.97 -11.08 0.28
CA ALA A 166 1.95 -12.08 -0.05
C ALA A 166 1.54 -12.80 1.24
N SER A 167 0.24 -12.86 1.51
CA SER A 167 -0.33 -13.57 2.65
C SER A 167 -1.40 -14.56 2.19
N SER A 168 -1.38 -15.78 2.73
CA SER A 168 -2.49 -16.72 2.57
C SER A 168 -3.66 -16.31 3.45
N TYR A 169 -4.89 -16.52 2.98
CA TYR A 169 -6.11 -16.21 3.72
C TYR A 169 -7.06 -17.40 3.66
N ASP A 170 -7.41 -17.93 4.83
CA ASP A 170 -8.27 -19.12 4.96
C ASP A 170 -9.76 -18.78 5.15
N GLY A 171 -10.10 -17.48 5.16
CA GLY A 171 -11.45 -16.98 5.43
C GLY A 171 -11.65 -16.47 6.85
N LEU A 172 -10.68 -16.68 7.74
CA LEU A 172 -10.67 -16.23 9.13
C LEU A 172 -9.44 -15.38 9.43
N GLU A 173 -8.25 -15.88 9.13
CA GLU A 173 -6.96 -15.24 9.42
C GLU A 173 -6.07 -15.16 8.19
N ALA A 174 -5.15 -14.20 8.19
CA ALA A 174 -4.12 -14.04 7.18
C ALA A 174 -2.76 -14.48 7.73
N TYR A 175 -2.00 -15.26 6.94
CA TYR A 175 -0.67 -15.74 7.31
C TYR A 175 0.33 -15.31 6.25
N LEU A 176 1.37 -14.57 6.66
CA LEU A 176 2.45 -14.13 5.78
C LEU A 176 3.12 -15.34 5.12
N VAL A 177 3.21 -15.30 3.79
CA VAL A 177 3.86 -16.33 2.96
C VAL A 177 5.27 -15.89 2.63
N ASP A 178 5.40 -14.72 2.02
CA ASP A 178 6.68 -14.13 1.63
C ASP A 178 6.56 -12.62 1.43
N SER A 179 7.70 -11.94 1.40
CA SER A 179 7.81 -10.50 1.22
C SER A 179 8.93 -10.18 0.24
N VAL A 180 8.74 -9.17 -0.59
CA VAL A 180 9.78 -8.59 -1.44
C VAL A 180 9.88 -7.09 -1.17
N GLU A 181 11.10 -6.58 -1.04
CA GLU A 181 11.32 -5.15 -0.82
C GLU A 181 10.91 -4.39 -2.08
N GLN A 182 10.18 -3.29 -1.89
CA GLN A 182 9.92 -2.34 -2.96
C GLN A 182 11.04 -1.30 -2.96
N PRO A 183 11.83 -1.18 -4.05
CA PRO A 183 12.91 -0.21 -4.12
C PRO A 183 12.40 1.23 -3.87
N GLN A 184 13.13 1.99 -3.05
CA GLN A 184 12.65 3.28 -2.52
C GLN A 184 12.77 4.44 -3.52
N SER A 185 13.49 4.25 -4.62
CA SER A 185 13.81 5.29 -5.59
C SER A 185 12.66 5.56 -6.55
N TRP A 186 12.23 6.83 -6.58
CA TRP A 186 11.18 7.31 -7.48
C TRP A 186 11.73 7.60 -8.89
N PRO A 187 10.94 7.32 -9.95
CA PRO A 187 9.57 6.83 -9.92
C PRO A 187 9.47 5.32 -9.61
N GLN A 188 8.39 4.94 -8.94
CA GLN A 188 8.06 3.56 -8.62
C GLN A 188 6.55 3.32 -8.68
N SER A 189 6.14 2.14 -9.10
CA SER A 189 4.74 1.73 -9.12
C SER A 189 4.60 0.21 -9.09
N HIS A 190 3.42 -0.30 -8.77
CA HIS A 190 3.16 -1.73 -8.72
C HIS A 190 1.74 -2.05 -9.16
N LYS A 191 1.53 -3.28 -9.60
CA LYS A 191 0.20 -3.83 -9.88
C LYS A 191 0.22 -5.33 -9.73
N VAL A 192 -0.78 -5.87 -9.04
CA VAL A 192 -1.03 -7.31 -8.98
C VAL A 192 -2.17 -7.65 -9.93
N THR A 193 -1.94 -8.60 -10.83
CA THR A 193 -2.95 -9.15 -11.74
C THR A 193 -3.73 -10.29 -11.09
N GLY A 194 -4.91 -10.63 -11.61
CA GLY A 194 -5.80 -11.62 -10.98
C GLY A 194 -5.24 -13.05 -10.90
N ASP A 195 -4.23 -13.38 -11.70
CA ASP A 195 -3.48 -14.63 -11.64
C ASP A 195 -2.43 -14.66 -10.51
N GLY A 196 -2.17 -13.52 -9.86
CA GLY A 196 -1.20 -13.39 -8.77
C GLY A 196 0.19 -12.97 -9.20
N THR A 197 0.38 -12.54 -10.45
CA THR A 197 1.64 -11.92 -10.87
C THR A 197 1.72 -10.49 -10.31
N LEU A 198 2.82 -10.21 -9.63
CA LEU A 198 3.20 -8.88 -9.16
C LEU A 198 4.11 -8.23 -10.20
N TYR A 199 3.66 -7.11 -10.74
CA TYR A 199 4.46 -6.23 -11.57
C TYR A 199 4.94 -5.04 -10.75
N MET A 200 6.22 -4.70 -10.87
CA MET A 200 6.82 -3.59 -10.14
C MET A 200 7.73 -2.80 -11.07
N SER A 201 7.52 -1.48 -11.14
CA SER A 201 8.45 -0.56 -11.78
C SER A 201 9.19 0.23 -10.71
N PHE A 202 10.45 0.51 -10.96
CA PHE A 202 11.27 1.34 -10.09
C PHE A 202 12.44 1.93 -10.88
N SER A 203 13.19 2.82 -10.23
CA SER A 203 14.45 3.34 -10.77
C SER A 203 15.59 2.97 -9.85
N GLU A 204 16.81 2.91 -10.36
CA GLU A 204 18.03 2.84 -9.56
C GLU A 204 18.96 3.96 -9.97
N THR A 205 19.63 4.59 -9.00
CA THR A 205 20.55 5.68 -9.27
C THR A 205 21.94 5.32 -8.78
N GLU A 206 22.86 5.13 -9.71
CA GLU A 206 24.23 4.77 -9.43
C GLU A 206 25.15 5.98 -9.57
N LYS A 207 26.12 6.10 -8.65
CA LYS A 207 27.19 7.07 -8.78
C LYS A 207 28.23 6.52 -9.74
N VAL A 208 28.47 7.23 -10.83
CA VAL A 208 29.50 6.86 -11.81
C VAL A 208 30.75 7.72 -11.64
N GLU A 209 31.87 7.23 -12.16
CA GLU A 209 33.13 7.96 -12.14
C GLU A 209 32.95 9.35 -12.77
N PRO A 210 33.52 10.41 -12.17
CA PRO A 210 33.42 11.76 -12.71
C PRO A 210 34.10 11.84 -14.09
N ASP A 211 33.49 12.58 -15.00
CA ASP A 211 34.14 13.01 -16.25
C ASP A 211 35.34 13.93 -15.93
N GLU A 212 36.14 14.32 -16.93
CA GLU A 212 37.39 15.12 -16.76
C GLU A 212 37.20 16.41 -15.91
N ASP A 213 35.97 16.92 -15.78
CA ASP A 213 35.60 18.10 -14.98
C ASP A 213 35.39 17.85 -13.47
N GLY A 214 35.56 16.61 -12.97
CA GLY A 214 35.62 16.32 -11.53
C GLY A 214 34.31 16.42 -10.75
N GLY A 215 33.17 16.54 -11.44
CA GLY A 215 31.84 16.56 -10.83
C GLY A 215 31.28 15.16 -10.54
N SER A 216 30.65 14.95 -9.38
CA SER A 216 29.93 13.69 -9.10
C SER A 216 28.77 13.54 -10.08
N ARG A 217 28.82 12.49 -10.92
CA ARG A 217 27.79 12.17 -11.90
C ARG A 217 26.98 10.96 -11.41
N HIS A 218 25.67 11.00 -11.66
CA HIS A 218 24.77 9.88 -11.38
C HIS A 218 24.13 9.43 -12.69
N VAL A 219 23.91 8.12 -12.83
CA VAL A 219 23.13 7.52 -13.90
C VAL A 219 21.89 6.89 -13.27
N THR A 220 20.73 7.19 -13.84
CA THR A 220 19.46 6.60 -13.40
C THR A 220 19.00 5.62 -14.46
N THR A 221 18.77 4.37 -14.05
CA THR A 221 18.20 3.30 -14.88
C THR A 221 16.79 3.01 -14.38
N TYR A 222 15.87 2.68 -15.29
CA TYR A 222 14.49 2.35 -14.97
C TYR A 222 14.23 0.88 -15.27
N TYR A 223 13.55 0.19 -14.37
CA TYR A 223 13.28 -1.23 -14.49
C TYR A 223 11.80 -1.52 -14.37
N MET A 224 11.40 -2.63 -14.99
CA MET A 224 10.13 -3.30 -14.78
C MET A 224 10.38 -4.77 -14.53
N GLN A 225 9.93 -5.25 -13.37
CA GLN A 225 10.01 -6.65 -12.97
C GLN A 225 8.62 -7.29 -12.97
N SER A 226 8.59 -8.58 -13.24
CA SER A 226 7.44 -9.44 -12.95
C SER A 226 7.87 -10.54 -11.98
N LEU A 227 7.09 -10.73 -10.92
CA LEU A 227 7.32 -11.72 -9.88
C LEU A 227 6.04 -12.52 -9.63
N ALA A 228 6.17 -13.76 -9.20
CA ALA A 228 5.04 -14.56 -8.73
C ALA A 228 5.46 -15.47 -7.57
N ILE A 229 4.48 -15.87 -6.75
CA ILE A 229 4.71 -16.90 -5.73
C ILE A 229 4.85 -18.25 -6.42
N ASP A 230 6.00 -18.90 -6.25
CA ASP A 230 6.28 -20.21 -6.81
C ASP A 230 5.78 -21.37 -5.92
N GLU A 231 6.03 -22.60 -6.34
CA GLU A 231 5.64 -23.81 -5.59
C GLU A 231 6.33 -23.94 -4.22
N THR A 232 7.40 -23.17 -3.98
CA THR A 232 8.10 -23.12 -2.69
C THR A 232 7.56 -22.05 -1.75
N ALA A 233 6.48 -21.36 -2.16
CA ALA A 233 5.84 -20.28 -1.45
C ALA A 233 6.78 -19.07 -1.28
N LYS A 234 7.58 -18.78 -2.32
CA LYS A 234 8.49 -17.63 -2.40
C LYS A 234 8.24 -16.79 -3.63
N PHE A 235 8.47 -15.48 -3.54
CA PHE A 235 8.50 -14.62 -4.71
C PHE A 235 9.69 -15.02 -5.59
N ALA A 236 9.39 -15.48 -6.80
CA ALA A 236 10.36 -15.75 -7.83
C ALA A 236 10.30 -14.63 -8.88
N LEU A 237 11.46 -14.06 -9.22
CA LEU A 237 11.60 -13.18 -10.37
C LEU A 237 11.37 -13.99 -11.66
N LEU A 238 10.39 -13.57 -12.45
CA LEU A 238 10.05 -14.20 -13.73
C LEU A 238 10.77 -13.53 -14.89
N GLU A 239 10.82 -12.19 -14.88
CA GLU A 239 11.50 -11.38 -15.88
C GLU A 239 11.82 -9.99 -15.32
N GLU A 240 12.90 -9.39 -15.84
CA GLU A 240 13.26 -7.99 -15.64
C GLU A 240 13.62 -7.35 -16.98
N ILE A 241 13.07 -6.17 -17.25
CA ILE A 241 13.43 -5.37 -18.42
C ILE A 241 13.84 -3.96 -18.01
N GLU A 242 14.80 -3.39 -18.74
CA GLU A 242 15.13 -1.98 -18.66
C GLU A 242 14.11 -1.16 -19.47
N LEU A 243 13.73 0.01 -18.95
CA LEU A 243 12.81 0.94 -19.56
C LEU A 243 13.53 2.25 -19.92
N GLU A 244 13.08 2.90 -20.99
CA GLU A 244 13.61 4.21 -21.39
C GLU A 244 13.23 5.32 -20.39
N THR A 245 12.03 5.23 -19.82
CA THR A 245 11.50 6.17 -18.85
C THR A 245 10.89 5.44 -17.65
N GLY A 246 10.86 6.13 -16.52
CA GLY A 246 10.34 5.57 -15.29
C GLY A 246 8.81 5.64 -15.21
N ILE A 247 8.18 4.48 -15.03
CA ILE A 247 6.73 4.37 -14.86
C ILE A 247 6.33 4.80 -13.45
N GLN A 248 5.45 5.78 -13.37
CA GLN A 248 4.92 6.37 -12.12
C GLN A 248 3.53 5.86 -11.75
N GLN A 249 2.79 5.31 -12.72
CA GLN A 249 1.50 4.66 -12.49
C GLN A 249 1.41 3.40 -13.33
N LEU A 250 0.85 2.36 -12.75
CA LEU A 250 0.65 1.08 -13.39
C LEU A 250 -0.77 0.61 -13.11
N ALA A 251 -1.49 0.20 -14.16
CA ALA A 251 -2.86 -0.26 -14.05
C ALA A 251 -3.10 -1.50 -14.92
N ASP A 252 -3.99 -2.38 -14.46
CA ASP A 252 -4.55 -3.44 -15.30
C ASP A 252 -5.86 -2.91 -15.89
N ILE A 253 -5.90 -2.79 -17.22
CA ILE A 253 -7.01 -2.25 -17.98
C ILE A 253 -7.36 -3.24 -19.08
N GLY A 254 -8.50 -3.93 -18.93
CA GLY A 254 -8.95 -4.90 -19.92
C GLY A 254 -8.07 -6.14 -20.04
N GLY A 255 -7.36 -6.55 -18.98
CA GLY A 255 -6.43 -7.69 -19.01
C GLY A 255 -5.11 -7.34 -19.70
N ARG A 256 -4.73 -6.07 -19.66
CA ARG A 256 -3.48 -5.53 -20.17
C ARG A 256 -2.89 -4.60 -19.15
N LEU A 257 -1.57 -4.62 -19.07
CA LEU A 257 -0.86 -3.80 -18.12
C LEU A 257 -0.42 -2.51 -18.80
N VAL A 258 -0.87 -1.37 -18.29
CA VAL A 258 -0.58 -0.05 -18.84
C VAL A 258 0.24 0.73 -17.84
N GLY A 259 1.44 1.13 -18.25
CA GLY A 259 2.31 2.04 -17.52
C GLY A 259 2.18 3.46 -18.04
N GLN A 260 2.15 4.45 -17.15
CA GLN A 260 2.27 5.87 -17.49
C GLN A 260 3.59 6.40 -16.91
N ASP A 261 4.37 7.08 -17.73
CA ASP A 261 5.60 7.76 -17.30
C ASP A 261 5.37 9.23 -16.89
N ASN A 262 6.44 9.92 -16.50
CA ASN A 262 6.38 11.34 -16.12
C ASN A 262 6.31 12.32 -17.32
N GLN A 263 6.38 11.81 -18.55
CA GLN A 263 6.30 12.58 -19.79
C GLN A 263 4.92 12.50 -20.47
N ARG A 264 3.98 11.74 -19.87
CA ARG A 264 2.63 11.42 -20.42
C ARG A 264 2.66 10.38 -21.54
N THR A 265 3.74 9.63 -21.65
CA THR A 265 3.82 8.45 -22.49
C THR A 265 3.17 7.29 -21.75
N LEU A 266 2.46 6.48 -22.52
CA LEU A 266 1.84 5.24 -22.11
C LEU A 266 2.59 4.09 -22.75
N SER A 267 3.00 3.13 -21.93
CA SER A 267 3.56 1.86 -22.38
C SER A 267 2.55 0.75 -22.11
N LEU A 268 2.23 -0.01 -23.15
CA LEU A 268 1.42 -1.21 -23.06
C LEU A 268 2.34 -2.41 -22.87
N PHE A 269 2.09 -3.21 -21.84
CA PHE A 269 2.79 -4.47 -21.62
C PHE A 269 1.82 -5.65 -21.80
N ASP A 270 2.32 -6.77 -22.31
CA ASP A 270 1.55 -8.01 -22.42
C ASP A 270 1.71 -8.86 -21.13
N PRO A 271 0.71 -8.88 -20.23
CA PRO A 271 0.81 -9.64 -18.99
C PRO A 271 0.57 -11.15 -19.18
N THR A 272 0.24 -11.62 -20.40
CA THR A 272 -0.08 -13.05 -20.63
C THR A 272 1.15 -13.95 -20.60
N LYS A 273 2.35 -13.37 -20.68
CA LYS A 273 3.64 -14.06 -20.62
C LYS A 273 4.57 -13.31 -19.66
N PRO A 274 4.34 -13.42 -18.35
CA PRO A 274 5.13 -12.66 -17.37
C PRO A 274 6.63 -12.97 -17.46
N ALA A 275 7.01 -14.24 -17.72
CA ALA A 275 8.39 -14.66 -17.95
C ALA A 275 8.99 -14.27 -19.33
N SER A 276 8.33 -13.37 -20.06
CA SER A 276 8.81 -12.80 -21.33
C SER A 276 8.21 -11.40 -21.49
N LEU A 277 8.26 -10.62 -20.41
CA LEU A 277 7.75 -9.27 -20.33
C LEU A 277 8.38 -8.39 -21.42
N SER A 278 7.56 -7.63 -22.12
CA SER A 278 8.00 -6.70 -23.17
C SER A 278 7.00 -5.57 -23.33
N VAL A 279 7.49 -4.45 -23.88
CA VAL A 279 6.63 -3.37 -24.36
C VAL A 279 5.97 -3.83 -25.65
N ALA A 280 4.65 -3.93 -25.62
CA ALA A 280 3.81 -4.39 -26.72
C ALA A 280 3.28 -3.24 -27.59
N GLY A 281 3.40 -1.99 -27.12
CA GLY A 281 3.04 -0.80 -27.87
C GLY A 281 3.17 0.45 -27.00
N GLU A 282 3.14 1.60 -27.66
CA GLU A 282 3.22 2.89 -27.01
C GLU A 282 2.06 3.79 -27.42
N GLY A 283 1.79 4.79 -26.59
CA GLY A 283 0.80 5.80 -26.88
C GLY A 283 1.04 7.02 -26.02
N GLY A 284 0.25 8.07 -26.21
CA GLY A 284 0.42 9.26 -25.40
C GLY A 284 -0.52 10.37 -25.78
N LEU A 285 -0.45 11.45 -25.00
CA LEU A 285 -1.17 12.68 -25.27
C LEU A 285 -0.19 13.81 -25.54
N ASP A 286 -0.35 14.40 -26.71
CA ASP A 286 0.26 15.68 -27.02
C ASP A 286 -0.31 16.80 -26.15
N GLY A 287 0.54 17.78 -25.81
CA GLY A 287 0.16 18.98 -25.08
C GLY A 287 0.40 18.90 -23.57
N CYS A 288 -0.31 19.75 -22.81
CA CYS A 288 -0.04 19.99 -21.39
C CYS A 288 -1.07 19.37 -20.45
N LEU A 289 -2.05 18.62 -20.96
CA LEU A 289 -3.09 18.02 -20.13
C LEU A 289 -2.54 16.77 -19.46
N TRP A 290 -2.58 16.75 -18.13
CA TRP A 290 -2.24 15.60 -17.33
C TRP A 290 -3.44 14.70 -17.13
N PHE A 291 -3.20 13.40 -16.93
CA PHE A 291 -4.21 12.39 -16.68
C PHE A 291 -3.69 11.36 -15.67
N ASN A 292 -4.61 10.56 -15.16
CA ASN A 292 -4.35 9.45 -14.24
C ASN A 292 -4.98 8.19 -14.87
N LEU A 293 -4.33 7.04 -14.71
CA LEU A 293 -4.86 5.76 -15.19
C LEU A 293 -6.12 5.32 -14.41
N GLY A 294 -6.37 5.89 -13.24
CA GLY A 294 -7.56 5.67 -12.44
C GLY A 294 -8.84 6.06 -13.18
N GLY A 295 -9.69 5.06 -13.43
CA GLY A 295 -10.93 5.21 -14.19
C GLY A 295 -10.74 5.18 -15.71
N ALA A 296 -9.54 4.87 -16.20
CA ALA A 296 -9.32 4.54 -17.59
C ALA A 296 -10.00 3.21 -17.95
N ALA A 297 -10.44 3.08 -19.19
CA ALA A 297 -11.14 1.90 -19.69
C ALA A 297 -10.81 1.66 -21.16
N GLY A 298 -10.87 0.41 -21.60
CA GLY A 298 -10.59 0.03 -22.97
C GLY A 298 -9.76 -1.24 -23.05
N ASP A 299 -9.27 -1.53 -24.25
CA ASP A 299 -8.41 -2.65 -24.57
C ASP A 299 -7.53 -2.30 -25.79
N VAL A 300 -6.75 -3.26 -26.27
CA VAL A 300 -5.85 -3.05 -27.43
C VAL A 300 -6.61 -2.77 -28.73
N GLU A 301 -7.75 -3.44 -28.95
CA GLU A 301 -8.54 -3.32 -30.17
C GLU A 301 -9.40 -2.06 -30.18
N SER A 302 -9.98 -1.71 -29.02
CA SER A 302 -10.87 -0.58 -28.86
C SER A 302 -10.14 0.72 -28.52
N GLY A 303 -8.83 0.66 -28.24
CA GLY A 303 -8.02 1.77 -27.74
C GLY A 303 -8.30 2.10 -26.28
N LEU A 304 -7.46 2.96 -25.70
CA LEU A 304 -7.57 3.34 -24.30
C LEU A 304 -8.32 4.65 -24.13
N TRP A 305 -9.43 4.65 -23.37
CA TRP A 305 -10.13 5.85 -22.97
C TRP A 305 -9.60 6.35 -21.63
N LEU A 306 -9.05 7.57 -21.65
CA LEU A 306 -8.50 8.25 -20.49
C LEU A 306 -9.45 9.35 -20.00
N PRO A 307 -9.80 9.37 -18.70
CA PRO A 307 -10.53 10.49 -18.13
C PRO A 307 -9.63 11.72 -17.98
N LEU A 308 -10.10 12.86 -18.48
CA LEU A 308 -9.44 14.18 -18.34
C LEU A 308 -10.17 15.08 -17.32
N GLY A 309 -10.90 14.46 -16.39
CA GLY A 309 -11.72 15.16 -15.41
C GLY A 309 -12.78 16.05 -16.07
N ASN A 310 -12.73 17.36 -15.79
CA ASN A 310 -13.69 18.33 -16.33
C ASN A 310 -13.61 18.52 -17.85
N TYR A 311 -12.52 18.06 -18.49
CA TYR A 311 -12.33 18.18 -19.94
C TYR A 311 -12.91 16.98 -20.72
N GLY A 312 -13.57 16.04 -20.03
CA GLY A 312 -14.19 14.88 -20.65
C GLY A 312 -13.26 13.67 -20.66
N ALA A 313 -13.28 12.91 -21.75
CA ALA A 313 -12.41 11.76 -21.95
C ALA A 313 -11.78 11.82 -23.35
N VAL A 314 -10.60 11.24 -23.48
CA VAL A 314 -9.87 11.14 -24.75
C VAL A 314 -9.54 9.70 -25.04
N LYS A 315 -9.59 9.33 -26.32
CA LYS A 315 -9.19 8.03 -26.80
C LYS A 315 -7.73 8.07 -27.26
N ILE A 316 -6.94 7.12 -26.79
CA ILE A 316 -5.56 6.86 -27.23
C ILE A 316 -5.58 5.59 -28.05
N ASP A 317 -5.04 5.67 -29.26
CA ASP A 317 -4.76 4.51 -30.08
C ASP A 317 -3.30 4.09 -29.84
N TRP A 318 -3.03 2.79 -29.90
CA TRP A 318 -1.69 2.23 -29.68
C TRP A 318 -0.88 2.26 -30.97
N GLU A 319 0.37 2.67 -30.87
CA GLU A 319 1.38 2.55 -31.93
C GLU A 319 2.16 1.24 -31.72
N GLU A 320 2.44 0.53 -32.83
CA GLU A 320 3.25 -0.70 -32.87
C GLU A 320 4.76 -0.39 -32.84
#